data_AF-A0AA88DEQ2-F1
#
_entry.id   AF-A0AA88DEQ2-F1
#
_cell.length_a   1.000
_cell.length_b   1.000
_cell.length_c   1.000
_cell.angle_alpha   90.00
_cell.angle_beta   90.00
_cell.angle_gamma   90.00
#
_symmetry.space_group_name_H-M   'P 1'
#
loop_
_entity.id
_entity.type
_entity.pdbx_description
1 polymer ?
#
loop_
_entity_poly.entity_id
_entity_poly.type
_entity_poly.pdbx_seq_one_letter_code
_entity_poly.pdbx_strand_id
1 'polypeptide(L)'
;MGKEKEKEKEKEKEKKYWLLKTEAGEWSWEDQAANGGVSKWDGVKNKQAQKNLNSMNLGDLCFFYHSGARARRVVGVVEVTREAYSDGDDDVVVDVKAVGEMRRPVELSEMKGDAGMKGFALLRQPRLSVVPVPMDVWERICDLGGGFEGDDIIVRGYRFQLLAFFCNVSFKKYSQLSSNIYSILSFSSKLLVANSPMQMLAPVRPRFGGLRNPLWFKTLSFRAFSVSSSSSSSDYANQSRGGLPRFFSVVLPTTKGSVVRVQGDEVWHMTKVLRLGLNDRVELFDGKGGLVEGCIDRIDRTGIDFVAIEDPKFLLPQSTQWHIFAAFGTLKGGRADWLVEKCTELGASSVTPLLTERSPSISENRVDRLERVVLAAAKQCQRLHEMILNPPMKIKDLIPSVLQSKLSFVAVAEATPLVSALTLSRPESRGLIIVGPEGDFTEKELNMITEAGATKVGLGPHRLRVETATMALLATLMLWSDSQQTINN
;
A
#
# COMPACT_ATOMS: atom_id res chain seq x y z
N MET A 1 5.72 -48.04 -24.14
CA MET A 1 5.52 -47.12 -25.29
C MET A 1 4.10 -46.57 -25.47
N GLY A 2 3.09 -47.06 -24.74
CA GLY A 2 1.72 -46.49 -24.74
C GLY A 2 1.34 -45.64 -23.52
N LYS A 3 2.07 -45.77 -22.40
CA LYS A 3 1.74 -45.07 -21.13
C LYS A 3 2.50 -43.75 -20.89
N GLU A 4 3.50 -43.43 -21.71
CA GLU A 4 4.23 -42.15 -21.66
C GLU A 4 3.59 -41.10 -22.58
N LYS A 5 3.03 -41.53 -23.72
CA LYS A 5 2.25 -40.64 -24.62
C LYS A 5 0.86 -40.28 -24.09
N GLU A 6 0.40 -40.94 -23.03
CA GLU A 6 -0.84 -40.58 -22.31
C GLU A 6 -0.62 -39.58 -21.17
N LYS A 7 0.64 -39.33 -20.76
CA LYS A 7 0.98 -38.28 -19.79
C LYS A 7 1.32 -36.94 -20.43
N GLU A 8 1.75 -36.92 -21.70
CA GLU A 8 1.98 -35.69 -22.48
C GLU A 8 0.71 -35.11 -23.14
N LYS A 9 -0.46 -35.74 -22.88
CA LYS A 9 -1.78 -35.11 -23.01
C LYS A 9 -2.32 -34.76 -21.62
N GLU A 10 -1.50 -34.18 -20.76
CA GLU A 10 -2.01 -33.39 -19.65
C GLU A 10 -2.82 -32.24 -20.26
N LYS A 11 -4.14 -32.38 -20.16
CA LYS A 11 -5.17 -31.44 -20.60
C LYS A 11 -4.65 -29.99 -20.57
N GLU A 12 -4.41 -29.38 -21.73
CA GLU A 12 -4.65 -27.95 -21.89
C GLU A 12 -6.14 -27.76 -21.55
N LYS A 13 -6.42 -27.57 -20.25
CA LYS A 13 -7.71 -27.04 -19.83
C LYS A 13 -7.80 -25.69 -20.52
N GLU A 14 -8.84 -25.53 -21.32
CA GLU A 14 -9.17 -24.27 -21.96
C GLU A 14 -9.09 -23.14 -20.92
N LYS A 15 -8.16 -22.19 -21.12
CA LYS A 15 -7.93 -21.09 -20.19
C LYS A 15 -9.22 -20.31 -20.03
N LYS A 16 -9.62 -20.07 -18.78
CA LYS A 16 -10.78 -19.22 -18.50
C LYS A 16 -10.32 -17.79 -18.28
N TYR A 17 -11.25 -16.89 -18.55
CA TYR A 17 -11.04 -15.46 -18.42
C TYR A 17 -11.94 -14.88 -17.35
N TRP A 18 -11.39 -13.95 -16.59
CA TRP A 18 -12.05 -13.35 -15.44
C TRP A 18 -11.81 -11.84 -15.39
N LEU A 19 -12.54 -11.17 -14.53
CA LEU A 19 -12.34 -9.76 -14.21
C LEU A 19 -12.38 -9.59 -12.69
N LEU A 20 -11.35 -8.94 -12.18
CA LEU A 20 -11.09 -8.69 -10.77
C LEU A 20 -11.19 -7.19 -10.50
N LYS A 21 -12.11 -6.79 -9.61
CA LYS A 21 -12.34 -5.37 -9.28
C LYS A 21 -11.66 -4.97 -7.98
N THR A 22 -10.97 -3.85 -8.02
CA THR A 22 -10.44 -3.15 -6.86
C THR A 22 -10.66 -1.65 -7.01
N GLU A 23 -10.84 -0.93 -5.91
CA GLU A 23 -10.81 0.53 -5.99
C GLU A 23 -9.38 1.03 -6.18
N ALA A 24 -9.17 1.95 -7.13
CA ALA A 24 -7.83 2.47 -7.44
C ALA A 24 -7.12 3.11 -6.22
N GLY A 25 -7.90 3.59 -5.24
CA GLY A 25 -7.39 4.14 -3.98
C GLY A 25 -7.11 3.11 -2.89
N GLU A 26 -7.52 1.86 -3.06
CA GLU A 26 -7.21 0.72 -2.19
C GLU A 26 -6.03 -0.09 -2.75
N TRP A 27 -6.13 -0.51 -4.02
CA TRP A 27 -5.07 -1.25 -4.70
C TRP A 27 -4.98 -0.83 -6.17
N SER A 28 -3.91 -0.12 -6.54
CA SER A 28 -3.68 0.40 -7.88
C SER A 28 -2.99 -0.62 -8.80
N TRP A 29 -2.91 -0.33 -10.11
CA TRP A 29 -2.14 -1.19 -11.02
C TRP A 29 -0.64 -1.12 -10.71
N GLU A 30 -0.17 0.07 -10.30
CA GLU A 30 1.20 0.31 -9.88
C GLU A 30 1.55 -0.49 -8.61
N ASP A 31 0.59 -0.67 -7.70
CA ASP A 31 0.75 -1.55 -6.54
C ASP A 31 0.84 -3.02 -6.98
N GLN A 32 -0.04 -3.44 -7.90
CA GLN A 32 -0.04 -4.80 -8.44
C GLN A 32 1.25 -5.15 -9.20
N ALA A 33 1.79 -4.21 -9.98
CA ALA A 33 3.01 -4.39 -10.76
C ALA A 33 4.30 -4.32 -9.90
N ALA A 34 4.21 -3.85 -8.65
CA ALA A 34 5.36 -3.76 -7.75
C ALA A 34 5.79 -5.15 -7.22
N ASN A 35 7.02 -5.23 -6.71
CA ASN A 35 7.55 -6.38 -5.93
C ASN A 35 7.36 -7.77 -6.57
N GLY A 36 7.62 -7.89 -7.88
CA GLY A 36 7.52 -9.18 -8.60
C GLY A 36 6.13 -9.48 -9.16
N GLY A 37 5.18 -8.56 -8.99
CA GLY A 37 3.88 -8.60 -9.63
C GLY A 37 2.85 -9.49 -8.93
N VAL A 38 3.24 -10.22 -7.88
CA VAL A 38 2.40 -11.22 -7.20
C VAL A 38 1.66 -10.57 -6.03
N SER A 39 0.35 -10.74 -5.99
CA SER A 39 -0.50 -10.29 -4.90
C SER A 39 -1.50 -11.36 -4.50
N LYS A 40 -1.90 -11.30 -3.24
CA LYS A 40 -2.99 -12.08 -2.69
C LYS A 40 -4.30 -11.36 -2.97
N TRP A 41 -5.24 -12.03 -3.63
CA TRP A 41 -6.57 -11.49 -3.91
C TRP A 41 -7.56 -11.96 -2.84
N ASP A 42 -7.76 -11.15 -1.81
CA ASP A 42 -8.59 -11.45 -0.64
C ASP A 42 -9.73 -10.43 -0.43
N GLY A 43 -10.35 -10.42 0.76
CA GLY A 43 -11.44 -9.48 1.10
C GLY A 43 -12.77 -9.75 0.40
N VAL A 44 -12.89 -10.85 -0.36
CA VAL A 44 -14.10 -11.17 -1.14
C VAL A 44 -15.18 -11.81 -0.26
N LYS A 45 -16.12 -10.99 0.24
CA LYS A 45 -17.23 -11.43 1.10
C LYS A 45 -18.47 -11.92 0.34
N ASN A 46 -18.63 -11.56 -0.93
CA ASN A 46 -19.81 -11.97 -1.71
C ASN A 46 -19.72 -13.45 -2.11
N LYS A 47 -20.70 -14.27 -1.71
CA LYS A 47 -20.72 -15.73 -1.97
C LYS A 47 -20.62 -16.09 -3.46
N GLN A 48 -21.18 -15.31 -4.37
CA GLN A 48 -21.06 -15.58 -5.80
C GLN A 48 -19.64 -15.28 -6.30
N ALA A 49 -19.02 -14.19 -5.83
CA ALA A 49 -17.64 -13.88 -6.15
C ALA A 49 -16.67 -14.92 -5.57
N GLN A 50 -16.92 -15.41 -4.35
CA GLN A 50 -16.17 -16.53 -3.76
C GLN A 50 -16.29 -17.82 -4.59
N LYS A 51 -17.48 -18.14 -5.12
CA LYS A 51 -17.66 -19.27 -6.05
C LYS A 51 -16.85 -19.09 -7.34
N ASN A 52 -16.78 -17.86 -7.85
CA ASN A 52 -15.98 -17.55 -9.03
C ASN A 52 -14.48 -17.74 -8.75
N LEU A 53 -13.98 -17.26 -7.61
CA LEU A 53 -12.59 -17.50 -7.17
C LEU A 53 -12.29 -19.01 -7.06
N ASN A 54 -13.17 -19.79 -6.43
CA ASN A 54 -13.05 -21.25 -6.34
C ASN A 54 -13.04 -21.97 -7.71
N SER A 55 -13.50 -21.30 -8.77
CA SER A 55 -13.58 -21.88 -10.11
C SER A 55 -12.37 -21.55 -10.99
N MET A 56 -11.46 -20.70 -10.50
CA MET A 56 -10.23 -20.31 -11.16
C MET A 56 -9.19 -21.43 -11.10
N ASN A 57 -8.48 -21.64 -12.21
CA ASN A 57 -7.39 -22.60 -12.31
C ASN A 57 -6.06 -21.86 -12.47
N LEU A 58 -4.97 -22.53 -12.15
CA LEU A 58 -3.62 -22.00 -12.40
C LEU A 58 -3.44 -21.68 -13.90
N GLY A 59 -3.01 -20.46 -14.21
CA GLY A 59 -2.82 -19.97 -15.57
C GLY A 59 -4.04 -19.29 -16.23
N ASP A 60 -5.18 -19.22 -15.53
CA ASP A 60 -6.33 -18.41 -15.96
C ASP A 60 -5.95 -16.91 -15.98
N LEU A 61 -6.47 -16.17 -16.96
CA LEU A 61 -6.19 -14.74 -17.13
C LEU A 61 -7.34 -13.88 -16.59
N CYS A 62 -6.97 -12.78 -15.96
CA CYS A 62 -7.90 -11.90 -15.27
C CYS A 62 -7.64 -10.46 -15.68
N PHE A 63 -8.67 -9.75 -16.13
CA PHE A 63 -8.61 -8.30 -16.24
C PHE A 63 -8.54 -7.68 -14.85
N PHE A 64 -7.57 -6.79 -14.65
CA PHE A 64 -7.47 -5.93 -13.49
C PHE A 64 -8.31 -4.68 -13.74
N TYR A 65 -9.40 -4.53 -13.00
CA TYR A 65 -10.39 -3.48 -13.19
C TYR A 65 -10.41 -2.52 -12.00
N HIS A 66 -10.25 -1.24 -12.26
CA HIS A 66 -10.47 -0.19 -11.27
C HIS A 66 -11.96 0.13 -11.15
N SER A 67 -12.51 -0.05 -9.95
CA SER A 67 -13.86 0.36 -9.56
C SER A 67 -13.87 1.65 -8.73
N GLY A 68 -15.05 2.26 -8.59
CA GLY A 68 -15.25 3.47 -7.79
C GLY A 68 -15.88 4.62 -8.59
N ALA A 69 -16.01 5.79 -7.97
CA ALA A 69 -16.52 6.99 -8.63
C ALA A 69 -15.46 7.68 -9.52
N ARG A 70 -14.18 7.56 -9.15
CA ARG A 70 -13.05 8.26 -9.79
C ARG A 70 -12.43 7.52 -10.98
N ALA A 71 -12.57 6.19 -11.04
CA ALA A 71 -12.07 5.35 -12.13
C ALA A 71 -12.98 4.13 -12.32
N ARG A 72 -13.35 3.83 -13.58
CA ARG A 72 -14.18 2.68 -13.96
C ARG A 72 -13.67 2.08 -15.27
N ARG A 73 -12.55 1.38 -15.20
CA ARG A 73 -11.83 0.93 -16.41
C ARG A 73 -11.00 -0.32 -16.16
N VAL A 74 -10.75 -1.07 -17.23
CA VAL A 74 -9.73 -2.12 -17.25
C VAL A 74 -8.37 -1.46 -17.48
N VAL A 75 -7.39 -1.76 -16.62
CA VAL A 75 -6.05 -1.14 -16.66
C VAL A 75 -4.93 -2.13 -16.95
N GLY A 76 -5.13 -3.43 -16.70
CA GLY A 76 -4.09 -4.43 -16.96
C GLY A 76 -4.62 -5.85 -16.92
N VAL A 77 -3.70 -6.81 -17.08
CA VAL A 77 -3.97 -8.24 -17.03
C VAL A 77 -3.09 -8.90 -15.98
N VAL A 78 -3.71 -9.76 -15.17
CA VAL A 78 -3.02 -10.63 -14.20
C VAL A 78 -3.33 -12.10 -14.50
N GLU A 79 -2.47 -13.01 -14.06
CA GLU A 79 -2.59 -14.45 -14.20
C GLU A 79 -2.72 -15.11 -12.81
N VAL A 80 -3.59 -16.11 -12.69
CA VAL A 80 -3.73 -16.89 -11.46
C VAL A 80 -2.50 -17.79 -11.28
N THR A 81 -1.74 -17.53 -10.22
CA THR A 81 -0.52 -18.28 -9.86
C THR A 81 -0.74 -19.26 -8.71
N ARG A 82 -1.82 -19.09 -7.94
CA ARG A 82 -2.27 -20.06 -6.95
C ARG A 82 -3.80 -20.15 -6.97
N GLU A 83 -4.29 -21.38 -7.10
CA GLU A 83 -5.72 -21.70 -7.04
C GLU A 83 -6.30 -21.40 -5.66
N ALA A 84 -7.63 -21.40 -5.58
CA ALA A 84 -8.35 -20.98 -4.39
C ALA A 84 -7.94 -21.76 -3.13
N TYR A 85 -7.63 -21.02 -2.07
CA TYR A 85 -7.34 -21.55 -0.75
C TYR A 85 -8.04 -20.72 0.34
N SER A 86 -8.11 -21.28 1.55
CA SER A 86 -8.66 -20.59 2.72
C SER A 86 -7.52 -19.99 3.55
N ASP A 87 -7.70 -18.74 3.98
CA ASP A 87 -6.72 -18.01 4.80
C ASP A 87 -7.22 -17.71 6.24
N GLY A 88 -8.10 -18.57 6.76
CA GLY A 88 -8.82 -18.32 8.02
C GLY A 88 -10.12 -17.53 7.80
N ASP A 89 -11.08 -17.69 8.72
CA ASP A 89 -12.41 -17.04 8.70
C ASP A 89 -13.26 -17.26 7.42
N ASP A 90 -13.26 -18.49 6.87
CA ASP A 90 -14.07 -18.90 5.70
C ASP A 90 -13.87 -18.05 4.42
N ASP A 91 -12.83 -17.23 4.36
CA ASP A 91 -12.51 -16.42 3.19
C ASP A 91 -11.86 -17.27 2.09
N VAL A 92 -12.24 -17.00 0.84
CA VAL A 92 -11.70 -17.64 -0.36
C VAL A 92 -10.73 -16.68 -1.02
N VAL A 93 -9.49 -17.13 -1.21
CA VAL A 93 -8.36 -16.33 -1.69
C VAL A 93 -7.69 -17.02 -2.86
N VAL A 94 -7.20 -16.25 -3.83
CA VAL A 94 -6.29 -16.72 -4.90
C VAL A 94 -5.06 -15.81 -4.95
N ASP A 95 -3.93 -16.32 -5.45
CA ASP A 95 -2.76 -15.46 -5.72
C ASP A 95 -2.68 -15.16 -7.22
N VAL A 96 -2.52 -13.89 -7.57
CA VAL A 96 -2.44 -13.43 -8.96
C VAL A 96 -1.13 -12.69 -9.21
N LYS A 97 -0.62 -12.79 -10.44
CA LYS A 97 0.60 -12.13 -10.88
C LYS A 97 0.35 -11.20 -12.05
N ALA A 98 0.92 -9.99 -12.03
CA ALA A 98 0.91 -9.07 -13.16
C ALA A 98 1.52 -9.73 -14.41
N VAL A 99 0.77 -9.69 -15.51
CA VAL A 99 1.20 -10.16 -16.83
C VAL A 99 1.62 -8.95 -17.68
N GLY A 100 0.77 -7.93 -17.77
CA GLY A 100 1.06 -6.73 -18.54
C GLY A 100 -0.03 -5.67 -18.42
N GLU A 101 0.37 -4.41 -18.60
CA GLU A 101 -0.54 -3.27 -18.57
C GLU A 101 -1.33 -3.17 -19.87
N MET A 102 -2.59 -2.72 -19.81
CA MET A 102 -3.33 -2.41 -21.03
C MET A 102 -2.64 -1.25 -21.74
N ARG A 103 -2.40 -1.36 -23.04
CA ARG A 103 -1.74 -0.28 -23.80
C ARG A 103 -2.55 1.01 -23.76
N ARG A 104 -3.88 0.85 -23.74
CA ARG A 104 -4.84 1.89 -23.43
C ARG A 104 -5.87 1.34 -22.45
N PRO A 105 -6.10 2.00 -21.30
CA PRO A 105 -7.19 1.63 -20.42
C PRO A 105 -8.53 1.67 -21.14
N VAL A 106 -9.40 0.70 -20.87
CA VAL A 106 -10.73 0.58 -21.49
C VAL A 106 -11.79 1.01 -20.49
N GLU A 107 -12.48 2.11 -20.78
CA GLU A 107 -13.47 2.70 -19.88
C GLU A 107 -14.81 1.94 -19.91
N LEU A 108 -15.55 1.98 -18.79
CA LEU A 108 -16.87 1.36 -18.68
C LEU A 108 -17.89 1.95 -19.67
N SER A 109 -17.75 3.23 -20.03
CA SER A 109 -18.58 3.88 -21.05
C SER A 109 -18.37 3.26 -22.44
N GLU A 110 -17.12 2.93 -22.80
CA GLU A 110 -16.77 2.26 -24.05
C GLU A 110 -17.36 0.84 -24.07
N MET A 111 -17.21 0.09 -22.98
CA MET A 111 -17.81 -1.24 -22.84
C MET A 111 -19.34 -1.22 -22.92
N LYS A 112 -20.00 -0.17 -22.40
CA LYS A 112 -21.46 0.01 -22.52
C LYS A 112 -21.90 0.39 -23.93
N GLY A 113 -21.04 1.08 -24.68
CA GLY A 113 -21.29 1.50 -26.05
C GLY A 113 -21.17 0.36 -27.07
N ASP A 114 -20.40 -0.69 -26.75
CA ASP A 114 -20.23 -1.85 -27.63
C ASP A 114 -21.46 -2.79 -27.59
N ALA A 115 -22.14 -2.93 -28.73
CA ALA A 115 -23.33 -3.76 -28.85
C ALA A 115 -23.06 -5.26 -28.59
N GLY A 116 -21.84 -5.73 -28.81
CA GLY A 116 -21.39 -7.10 -28.56
C GLY A 116 -21.14 -7.41 -27.08
N MET A 117 -21.13 -6.40 -26.20
CA MET A 117 -21.00 -6.60 -24.75
C MET A 117 -22.35 -6.57 -24.02
N LYS A 118 -23.46 -6.49 -24.76
CA LYS A 118 -24.81 -6.53 -24.18
C LYS A 118 -25.03 -7.84 -23.45
N GLY A 119 -25.26 -7.75 -22.14
CA GLY A 119 -25.48 -8.91 -21.28
C GLY A 119 -24.24 -9.41 -20.56
N PHE A 120 -23.06 -8.81 -20.78
CA PHE A 120 -21.87 -9.08 -20.00
C PHE A 120 -22.15 -8.88 -18.50
N ALA A 121 -21.69 -9.84 -17.69
CA ALA A 121 -22.02 -9.91 -16.27
C ALA A 121 -21.60 -8.65 -15.48
N LEU A 122 -20.52 -7.97 -15.89
CA LEU A 122 -20.11 -6.68 -15.32
C LEU A 122 -21.20 -5.61 -15.41
N LEU A 123 -21.91 -5.55 -16.56
CA LEU A 123 -22.94 -4.55 -16.82
C LEU A 123 -24.27 -4.89 -16.14
N ARG A 124 -24.58 -6.19 -16.04
CA ARG A 124 -25.79 -6.70 -15.36
C ARG A 124 -25.68 -6.66 -13.84
N GLN A 125 -24.47 -6.89 -13.30
CA GLN A 125 -24.19 -7.02 -11.87
C GLN A 125 -23.00 -6.13 -11.48
N PRO A 126 -23.18 -4.80 -11.44
CA PRO A 126 -22.07 -3.86 -11.22
C PRO A 126 -21.43 -4.02 -9.84
N ARG A 127 -22.16 -4.53 -8.85
CA ARG A 127 -21.68 -4.77 -7.47
C ARG A 127 -20.87 -6.06 -7.30
N LEU A 128 -20.81 -6.95 -8.30
CA LEU A 128 -20.05 -8.19 -8.20
C LEU A 128 -18.56 -7.90 -8.45
N SER A 129 -17.68 -8.26 -7.50
CA SER A 129 -16.24 -7.92 -7.54
C SER A 129 -15.39 -8.86 -8.39
N VAL A 130 -15.80 -10.12 -8.51
CA VAL A 130 -15.13 -11.14 -9.33
C VAL A 130 -16.12 -11.65 -10.36
N VAL A 131 -15.82 -11.48 -11.63
CA VAL A 131 -16.78 -11.70 -12.72
C VAL A 131 -16.18 -12.63 -13.79
N PRO A 132 -16.89 -13.67 -14.26
CA PRO A 132 -16.43 -14.46 -15.41
C PRO A 132 -16.52 -13.63 -16.69
N VAL A 133 -15.50 -13.75 -17.55
CA VAL A 133 -15.41 -13.05 -18.83
C VAL A 133 -15.50 -14.09 -19.95
N PRO A 134 -16.58 -14.07 -20.75
CA PRO A 134 -16.65 -14.86 -21.98
C PRO A 134 -15.51 -14.51 -22.95
N MET A 135 -15.03 -15.48 -23.73
CA MET A 135 -13.90 -15.29 -24.65
C MET A 135 -14.14 -14.15 -25.66
N ASP A 136 -15.34 -14.06 -26.20
CA ASP A 136 -15.74 -13.00 -27.13
C ASP A 136 -15.71 -11.61 -26.48
N VAL A 137 -16.03 -11.51 -25.18
CA VAL A 137 -15.91 -10.27 -24.41
C VAL A 137 -14.45 -9.95 -24.13
N TRP A 138 -13.63 -10.97 -23.81
CA TRP A 138 -12.20 -10.81 -23.59
C TRP A 138 -11.51 -10.22 -24.82
N GLU A 139 -11.71 -10.83 -25.99
CA GLU A 139 -11.15 -10.37 -27.25
C GLU A 139 -11.56 -8.92 -27.56
N ARG A 140 -12.83 -8.57 -27.38
CA ARG A 140 -13.31 -7.21 -27.61
C ARG A 140 -12.69 -6.17 -26.67
N ILE A 141 -12.52 -6.49 -25.38
CA ILE A 141 -11.85 -5.57 -24.45
C ILE A 141 -10.39 -5.39 -24.85
N CYS A 142 -9.71 -6.46 -25.25
CA CYS A 142 -8.35 -6.36 -25.80
C CYS A 142 -8.33 -5.48 -27.05
N ASP A 143 -9.26 -5.65 -27.99
CA ASP A 143 -9.33 -4.84 -29.22
C ASP A 143 -9.56 -3.35 -28.91
N LEU A 144 -10.49 -3.04 -28.01
CA LEU A 144 -10.72 -1.65 -27.56
C LEU A 144 -9.46 -1.04 -26.93
N GLY A 145 -8.73 -1.81 -26.12
CA GLY A 145 -7.51 -1.35 -25.45
C GLY A 145 -6.24 -1.39 -26.31
N GLY A 146 -6.32 -1.91 -27.54
CA GLY A 146 -5.15 -2.14 -28.40
C GLY A 146 -4.23 -3.26 -27.89
N GLY A 147 -4.77 -4.18 -27.08
CA GLY A 147 -4.04 -5.24 -26.39
C GLY A 147 -3.42 -4.79 -25.06
N PHE A 148 -2.64 -5.68 -24.47
CA PHE A 148 -1.82 -5.40 -23.28
C PHE A 148 -0.35 -5.69 -23.57
N GLU A 149 0.55 -5.25 -22.69
CA GLU A 149 1.98 -5.55 -22.78
C GLU A 149 2.22 -7.06 -22.69
N GLY A 150 3.04 -7.60 -23.60
CA GLY A 150 3.25 -9.06 -23.68
C GLY A 150 2.17 -9.83 -24.45
N ASP A 151 1.13 -9.17 -24.95
CA ASP A 151 0.22 -9.74 -25.94
C ASP A 151 0.90 -9.70 -27.32
N ASP A 152 1.28 -10.87 -27.85
CA ASP A 152 1.88 -11.01 -29.19
C ASP A 152 0.81 -10.72 -30.27
N ILE A 153 0.59 -9.43 -30.53
CA ILE A 153 -0.35 -8.91 -31.54
C ILE A 153 -0.09 -9.50 -32.93
N ILE A 154 1.14 -9.95 -33.21
CA ILE A 154 1.56 -10.50 -34.49
C ILE A 154 0.78 -11.77 -34.86
N VAL A 155 0.18 -12.51 -33.90
CA VAL A 155 -0.60 -13.72 -34.22
C VAL A 155 -2.09 -13.43 -34.49
N ARG A 156 -2.65 -12.35 -33.95
CA ARG A 156 -4.10 -12.07 -34.07
C ARG A 156 -4.47 -11.34 -35.36
N GLY A 157 -3.61 -10.44 -35.86
CA GLY A 157 -3.86 -9.70 -37.11
C GLY A 157 -3.99 -10.59 -38.36
N TYR A 158 -3.21 -11.69 -38.43
CA TYR A 158 -3.28 -12.61 -39.56
C TYR A 158 -4.50 -13.53 -39.53
N ARG A 159 -5.17 -13.73 -38.40
CA ARG A 159 -6.33 -14.64 -38.32
C ARG A 159 -7.59 -14.01 -38.91
N PHE A 160 -7.78 -12.70 -38.75
CA PHE A 160 -8.87 -11.96 -39.40
C PHE A 160 -8.59 -11.67 -40.88
N GLN A 161 -7.33 -11.41 -41.26
CA GLN A 161 -6.98 -11.23 -42.67
C GLN A 161 -7.00 -12.56 -43.44
N LEU A 162 -6.57 -13.70 -42.86
CA LEU A 162 -6.75 -15.00 -43.53
C LEU A 162 -8.22 -15.38 -43.63
N LEU A 163 -9.06 -15.18 -42.60
CA LEU A 163 -10.48 -15.55 -42.72
C LEU A 163 -11.21 -14.68 -43.76
N ALA A 164 -10.88 -13.39 -43.84
CA ALA A 164 -11.40 -12.49 -44.87
C ALA A 164 -10.86 -12.84 -46.28
N PHE A 165 -9.61 -13.29 -46.39
CA PHE A 165 -9.00 -13.73 -47.65
C PHE A 165 -9.56 -15.10 -48.10
N PHE A 166 -9.84 -16.02 -47.18
CA PHE A 166 -10.46 -17.32 -47.48
C PHE A 166 -11.97 -17.22 -47.75
N CYS A 167 -12.69 -16.29 -47.12
CA CYS A 167 -14.11 -16.03 -47.45
C CYS A 167 -14.32 -15.23 -48.75
N ASN A 168 -13.37 -14.39 -49.19
CA ASN A 168 -13.48 -13.64 -50.45
C ASN A 168 -12.89 -14.32 -51.70
N VAL A 169 -12.21 -15.48 -51.56
CA VAL A 169 -11.60 -16.18 -52.71
C VAL A 169 -12.43 -17.39 -53.20
N SER A 170 -13.51 -17.77 -52.52
CA SER A 170 -14.49 -18.71 -53.09
C SER A 170 -15.62 -17.96 -53.80
N PHE A 171 -15.38 -17.48 -55.03
CA PHE A 171 -16.34 -17.37 -56.16
C PHE A 171 -15.82 -16.39 -57.25
N LYS A 172 -14.67 -16.66 -57.88
CA LYS A 172 -14.46 -16.44 -59.33
C LYS A 172 -13.06 -16.83 -59.78
N LYS A 173 -13.04 -17.69 -60.79
CA LYS A 173 -11.91 -18.10 -61.65
C LYS A 173 -10.89 -19.05 -61.04
N TYR A 174 -11.33 -20.31 -60.90
CA TYR A 174 -10.57 -21.42 -61.45
C TYR A 174 -10.46 -21.24 -62.98
N SER A 175 -9.31 -20.80 -63.47
CA SER A 175 -8.70 -21.32 -64.70
C SER A 175 -7.33 -20.69 -64.90
N GLN A 176 -6.33 -21.53 -65.05
CA GLN A 176 -4.95 -21.29 -65.49
C GLN A 176 -3.87 -21.21 -64.40
N LEU A 177 -2.86 -22.05 -64.65
CA LEU A 177 -1.53 -22.16 -64.05
C LEU A 177 -1.41 -22.90 -62.71
N SER A 178 -1.57 -24.23 -62.84
CA SER A 178 -0.64 -25.17 -62.21
C SER A 178 0.80 -24.90 -62.68
N SER A 179 1.73 -24.63 -61.75
CA SER A 179 3.14 -25.06 -61.73
C SER A 179 3.95 -24.15 -60.80
N ASN A 180 4.79 -24.75 -59.95
CA ASN A 180 5.90 -24.16 -59.18
C ASN A 180 5.58 -23.46 -57.84
N ILE A 181 5.44 -24.24 -56.75
CA ILE A 181 6.08 -23.94 -55.44
C ILE A 181 6.59 -25.30 -54.89
N TYR A 182 7.74 -25.73 -55.41
CA TYR A 182 8.66 -26.68 -54.76
C TYR A 182 10.08 -26.26 -55.21
N SER A 183 10.53 -25.13 -54.69
CA SER A 183 11.93 -24.70 -54.73
C SER A 183 12.08 -23.58 -53.71
N ILE A 184 13.24 -23.56 -53.03
CA ILE A 184 13.67 -22.62 -51.99
C ILE A 184 13.32 -23.08 -50.55
N LEU A 185 13.87 -24.23 -50.19
CA LEU A 185 14.55 -24.44 -48.90
C LEU A 185 15.97 -24.88 -49.23
N SER A 186 17.00 -24.08 -48.90
CA SER A 186 18.36 -24.50 -48.48
C SER A 186 19.40 -23.40 -48.68
N PHE A 187 20.30 -23.24 -47.70
CA PHE A 187 21.66 -22.67 -47.65
C PHE A 187 21.80 -21.73 -46.44
N SER A 188 22.79 -21.79 -45.55
CA SER A 188 23.81 -22.77 -45.17
C SER A 188 24.45 -22.26 -43.86
N SER A 189 25.12 -23.15 -43.12
CA SER A 189 25.64 -22.96 -41.76
C SER A 189 27.15 -22.56 -41.68
N LYS A 190 27.56 -22.15 -40.45
CA LYS A 190 28.88 -22.33 -39.75
C LYS A 190 29.98 -21.25 -39.81
N LEU A 191 30.46 -20.84 -38.62
CA LEU A 191 31.84 -20.90 -38.03
C LEU A 191 31.82 -20.03 -36.72
N LEU A 192 32.53 -20.23 -35.59
CA LEU A 192 33.65 -21.07 -35.13
C LEU A 192 33.68 -21.08 -33.57
N VAL A 193 34.42 -22.03 -32.98
CA VAL A 193 34.58 -22.37 -31.55
C VAL A 193 35.94 -21.90 -31.00
N ALA A 194 36.05 -21.58 -29.70
CA ALA A 194 37.26 -21.84 -28.90
C ALA A 194 37.00 -21.95 -27.37
N ASN A 195 37.48 -23.06 -26.81
CA ASN A 195 37.66 -23.59 -25.43
C ASN A 195 38.48 -22.66 -24.48
N SER A 196 38.60 -22.76 -23.14
CA SER A 196 38.12 -23.51 -21.94
C SER A 196 38.82 -22.84 -20.68
N PRO A 197 38.95 -23.43 -19.47
CA PRO A 197 37.98 -23.67 -18.39
C PRO A 197 38.41 -23.11 -17.00
N MET A 198 37.53 -23.01 -16.00
CA MET A 198 37.94 -23.26 -14.59
C MET A 198 36.79 -23.52 -13.59
N GLN A 199 36.85 -24.73 -13.02
CA GLN A 199 36.57 -25.18 -11.65
C GLN A 199 35.21 -24.96 -10.95
N MET A 200 34.60 -26.10 -10.61
CA MET A 200 33.60 -26.33 -9.56
C MET A 200 34.09 -25.88 -8.18
N LEU A 201 33.15 -25.52 -7.30
CA LEU A 201 33.05 -26.05 -5.93
C LEU A 201 31.60 -25.89 -5.42
N ALA A 202 31.07 -26.95 -4.82
CA ALA A 202 29.73 -27.05 -4.25
C ALA A 202 29.65 -26.39 -2.86
N PRO A 203 28.49 -25.87 -2.41
CA PRO A 203 28.28 -25.56 -1.02
C PRO A 203 27.67 -26.73 -0.25
N VAL A 204 28.41 -27.08 0.80
CA VAL A 204 28.11 -27.99 1.91
C VAL A 204 26.83 -27.56 2.65
N ARG A 205 25.94 -28.52 2.91
CA ARG A 205 24.83 -28.39 3.88
C ARG A 205 25.33 -28.62 5.29
N PRO A 206 24.93 -27.82 6.29
CA PRO A 206 24.89 -28.28 7.67
C PRO A 206 23.49 -28.82 8.01
N ARG A 207 23.48 -30.06 8.51
CA ARG A 207 22.41 -30.65 9.30
C ARG A 207 22.31 -29.93 10.65
N PHE A 208 21.09 -29.63 11.08
CA PHE A 208 20.73 -29.73 12.50
C PHE A 208 19.43 -30.53 12.61
N GLY A 209 19.56 -31.79 13.04
CA GLY A 209 18.53 -32.40 13.89
C GLY A 209 18.69 -31.77 15.29
N GLY A 210 17.68 -31.64 16.13
CA GLY A 210 16.40 -32.31 16.20
C GLY A 210 16.13 -32.43 17.70
N LEU A 211 15.09 -31.79 18.21
CA LEU A 211 14.52 -32.07 19.52
C LEU A 211 13.02 -31.80 19.46
N ARG A 212 12.29 -32.80 19.93
CA ARG A 212 10.84 -32.99 19.82
C ARG A 212 10.10 -32.10 20.85
N ASN A 213 9.09 -31.36 20.37
CA ASN A 213 7.65 -31.38 20.74
C ASN A 213 7.21 -31.80 22.18
N PRO A 214 5.97 -31.46 22.63
CA PRO A 214 5.48 -30.16 23.10
C PRO A 214 4.86 -30.27 24.52
N LEU A 215 4.80 -29.18 25.30
CA LEU A 215 3.96 -29.14 26.51
C LEU A 215 3.07 -27.91 26.50
N TRP A 216 1.78 -28.22 26.41
CA TRP A 216 0.62 -27.36 26.41
C TRP A 216 0.39 -26.85 27.84
N PHE A 217 0.69 -25.58 28.11
CA PHE A 217 0.18 -24.89 29.28
C PHE A 217 -0.74 -23.76 28.85
N LYS A 218 -2.03 -23.97 29.10
CA LYS A 218 -3.05 -22.93 29.18
C LYS A 218 -2.58 -21.89 30.20
N THR A 219 -2.24 -20.68 29.74
CA THR A 219 -2.13 -19.53 30.64
C THR A 219 -3.47 -18.81 30.64
N LEU A 220 -4.16 -18.89 31.79
CA LEU A 220 -5.30 -18.06 32.12
C LEU A 220 -4.89 -16.58 32.00
N SER A 221 -5.64 -15.83 31.18
CA SER A 221 -5.57 -14.38 31.15
C SER A 221 -6.15 -13.82 32.45
N PHE A 222 -5.33 -13.66 33.49
CA PHE A 222 -5.64 -12.79 34.61
C PHE A 222 -5.32 -11.34 34.21
N ARG A 223 -6.36 -10.56 33.89
CA ARG A 223 -6.26 -9.10 33.87
C ARG A 223 -6.29 -8.61 35.32
N ALA A 224 -5.13 -8.23 35.84
CA ALA A 224 -5.05 -7.41 37.04
C ALA A 224 -5.05 -5.94 36.60
N PHE A 225 -6.16 -5.24 36.79
CA PHE A 225 -6.17 -3.78 36.76
C PHE A 225 -5.73 -3.29 38.14
N SER A 226 -4.46 -2.89 38.26
CA SER A 226 -4.01 -2.13 39.42
C SER A 226 -4.29 -0.65 39.16
N VAL A 227 -5.34 -0.12 39.78
CA VAL A 227 -5.55 1.32 39.90
C VAL A 227 -4.63 1.82 41.00
N SER A 228 -3.50 2.42 40.64
CA SER A 228 -2.72 3.24 41.57
C SER A 228 -3.10 4.71 41.35
N SER A 229 -3.94 5.22 42.25
CA SER A 229 -4.19 6.64 42.43
C SER A 229 -2.95 7.30 43.04
N SER A 230 -2.12 7.90 42.18
CA SER A 230 -1.11 8.86 42.62
C SER A 230 -1.16 10.07 41.69
N SER A 231 -1.76 11.14 42.21
CA SER A 231 -1.76 12.47 41.64
C SER A 231 -0.35 13.07 41.72
N SER A 232 0.40 13.02 40.61
CA SER A 232 1.44 13.99 40.20
C SER A 232 2.34 13.39 39.11
N SER A 233 2.69 14.23 38.12
CA SER A 233 3.74 14.10 37.10
C SER A 233 3.33 13.59 35.71
N SER A 234 2.94 14.57 34.88
CA SER A 234 2.76 14.59 33.41
C SER A 234 1.63 13.74 32.81
N ASP A 235 0.59 14.43 32.33
CA ASP A 235 -0.53 13.84 31.57
C ASP A 235 -0.09 13.17 30.24
N TYR A 236 1.19 13.29 29.88
CA TYR A 236 1.80 12.63 28.72
C TYR A 236 2.50 11.29 29.06
N ALA A 237 2.81 10.99 30.32
CA ALA A 237 3.75 9.93 30.68
C ALA A 237 3.24 8.49 30.51
N ASN A 238 2.01 8.25 30.05
CA ASN A 238 1.54 6.87 29.97
C ASN A 238 0.64 6.55 28.78
N GLN A 239 1.11 6.86 27.57
CA GLN A 239 0.53 6.33 26.33
C GLN A 239 0.81 4.81 26.16
N SER A 240 1.82 4.27 26.86
CA SER A 240 2.35 2.93 26.59
C SER A 240 1.96 1.85 27.62
N ARG A 241 1.54 2.18 28.86
CA ARG A 241 1.19 1.15 29.88
C ARG A 241 0.15 1.60 30.93
N GLY A 242 -1.11 1.22 30.74
CA GLY A 242 -2.10 1.13 31.85
C GLY A 242 -3.05 2.32 32.02
N GLY A 243 -3.22 3.16 31.00
CA GLY A 243 -4.31 4.14 30.94
C GLY A 243 -5.67 3.51 30.59
N LEU A 244 -6.74 4.31 30.67
CA LEU A 244 -8.07 3.91 30.22
C LEU A 244 -8.06 3.65 28.70
N PRO A 245 -8.92 2.75 28.19
CA PRO A 245 -9.09 2.58 26.75
C PRO A 245 -9.51 3.89 26.09
N ARG A 246 -8.76 4.32 25.08
CA ARG A 246 -8.97 5.59 24.37
C ARG A 246 -9.51 5.37 22.96
N PHE A 247 -10.48 6.18 22.56
CA PHE A 247 -11.18 6.08 21.27
C PHE A 247 -11.34 7.44 20.59
N PHE A 248 -11.33 7.44 19.27
CA PHE A 248 -11.43 8.69 18.50
C PHE A 248 -12.87 9.17 18.39
N SER A 249 -13.10 10.47 18.62
CA SER A 249 -14.37 11.12 18.35
C SER A 249 -14.14 12.54 17.83
N VAL A 250 -14.73 12.85 16.68
CA VAL A 250 -14.65 14.20 16.06
C VAL A 250 -15.30 15.26 16.96
N VAL A 251 -16.32 14.87 17.73
CA VAL A 251 -17.03 15.74 18.66
C VAL A 251 -16.75 15.25 20.07
N LEU A 252 -16.22 16.13 20.91
CA LEU A 252 -16.08 15.89 22.34
C LEU A 252 -17.24 16.58 23.09
N PRO A 253 -17.63 16.06 24.27
CA PRO A 253 -18.56 16.74 25.15
C PRO A 253 -17.98 18.10 25.55
N THR A 254 -18.82 19.08 25.86
CA THR A 254 -18.38 20.46 26.15
C THR A 254 -18.10 20.70 27.63
N THR A 255 -18.80 20.00 28.51
CA THR A 255 -18.67 20.12 29.97
C THR A 255 -18.83 18.76 30.62
N LYS A 256 -18.37 18.63 31.86
CA LYS A 256 -18.71 17.48 32.71
C LYS A 256 -20.22 17.20 32.70
N GLY A 257 -20.57 15.92 32.61
CA GLY A 257 -21.94 15.42 32.57
C GLY A 257 -22.63 15.52 31.20
N SER A 258 -22.03 16.17 30.20
CA SER A 258 -22.58 16.20 28.85
C SER A 258 -22.36 14.87 28.13
N VAL A 259 -23.30 14.55 27.22
CA VAL A 259 -23.36 13.25 26.53
C VAL A 259 -22.97 13.42 25.08
N VAL A 260 -22.13 12.51 24.57
CA VAL A 260 -21.81 12.39 23.15
C VAL A 260 -22.12 10.98 22.67
N ARG A 261 -22.69 10.89 21.47
CA ARG A 261 -22.97 9.63 20.81
C ARG A 261 -21.76 9.17 20.00
N VAL A 262 -21.19 8.02 20.35
CA VAL A 262 -20.15 7.34 19.59
C VAL A 262 -20.79 6.34 18.63
N GLN A 263 -20.36 6.34 17.37
CA GLN A 263 -20.92 5.53 16.29
C GLN A 263 -19.83 4.92 15.40
N GLY A 264 -20.22 3.98 14.54
CA GLY A 264 -19.33 3.38 13.55
C GLY A 264 -18.31 2.41 14.15
N ASP A 265 -17.10 2.41 13.59
CA ASP A 265 -16.06 1.42 13.88
C ASP A 265 -15.60 1.43 15.35
N GLU A 266 -15.64 2.60 16.00
CA GLU A 266 -15.26 2.75 17.41
C GLU A 266 -16.21 1.95 18.33
N VAL A 267 -17.51 1.88 18.00
CA VAL A 267 -18.49 1.09 18.78
C VAL A 267 -18.19 -0.39 18.69
N TRP A 268 -17.80 -0.87 17.50
CA TRP A 268 -17.43 -2.27 17.32
C TRP A 268 -16.13 -2.59 18.10
N HIS A 269 -15.15 -1.69 18.06
CA HIS A 269 -13.91 -1.81 18.83
C HIS A 269 -14.20 -1.84 20.34
N MET A 270 -15.02 -0.92 20.86
CA MET A 270 -15.43 -0.88 22.27
C MET A 270 -16.14 -2.18 22.69
N THR A 271 -17.19 -2.59 21.99
CA THR A 271 -18.11 -3.63 22.46
C THR A 271 -17.74 -5.05 22.06
N LYS A 272 -17.11 -5.26 20.90
CA LYS A 272 -16.80 -6.60 20.37
C LYS A 272 -15.37 -7.01 20.64
N VAL A 273 -14.43 -6.10 20.43
CA VAL A 273 -13.01 -6.38 20.62
C VAL A 273 -12.63 -6.24 22.09
N LEU A 274 -12.86 -5.06 22.68
CA LEU A 274 -12.49 -4.79 24.06
C LEU A 274 -13.54 -5.26 25.07
N ARG A 275 -14.76 -5.57 24.59
CA ARG A 275 -15.89 -6.11 25.37
C ARG A 275 -16.31 -5.19 26.52
N LEU A 276 -16.23 -3.89 26.30
CA LEU A 276 -16.65 -2.87 27.25
C LEU A 276 -18.17 -2.84 27.37
N GLY A 277 -18.65 -2.65 28.59
CA GLY A 277 -20.05 -2.61 28.97
C GLY A 277 -20.46 -1.30 29.64
N LEU A 278 -21.69 -1.28 30.17
CA LEU A 278 -22.21 -0.13 30.92
C LEU A 278 -21.31 0.18 32.12
N ASN A 279 -21.12 1.46 32.40
CA ASN A 279 -20.27 2.04 33.43
C ASN A 279 -18.75 1.85 33.26
N ASP A 280 -18.28 1.17 32.20
CA ASP A 280 -16.84 1.11 31.93
C ASP A 280 -16.32 2.49 31.57
N ARG A 281 -15.16 2.84 32.14
CA ARG A 281 -14.47 4.11 31.90
C ARG A 281 -13.62 4.04 30.64
N VAL A 282 -13.72 5.09 29.83
CA VAL A 282 -12.99 5.25 28.57
C VAL A 282 -12.59 6.71 28.37
N GLU A 283 -11.64 6.95 27.49
CA GLU A 283 -11.27 8.29 27.03
C GLU A 283 -11.72 8.52 25.60
N LEU A 284 -12.21 9.72 25.31
CA LEU A 284 -12.39 10.21 23.94
C LEU A 284 -11.34 11.27 23.62
N PHE A 285 -10.82 11.24 22.40
CA PHE A 285 -9.92 12.28 21.87
C PHE A 285 -10.31 12.70 20.45
N ASP A 286 -9.97 13.93 20.07
CA ASP A 286 -10.39 14.55 18.80
C ASP A 286 -9.28 14.71 17.77
N GLY A 287 -8.07 14.23 18.07
CA GLY A 287 -6.91 14.40 17.20
C GLY A 287 -6.38 15.84 17.14
N LYS A 288 -6.90 16.77 17.95
CA LYS A 288 -6.48 18.18 18.00
C LYS A 288 -5.90 18.58 19.35
N GLY A 289 -5.73 17.63 20.27
CA GLY A 289 -5.29 17.85 21.64
C GLY A 289 -6.42 17.77 22.67
N GLY A 290 -7.68 17.68 22.21
CA GLY A 290 -8.82 17.45 23.07
C GLY A 290 -8.81 16.03 23.63
N LEU A 291 -8.99 15.91 24.93
CA LEU A 291 -9.06 14.65 25.66
C LEU A 291 -10.11 14.77 26.76
N VAL A 292 -10.99 13.78 26.88
CA VAL A 292 -12.02 13.76 27.90
C VAL A 292 -12.22 12.35 28.42
N GLU A 293 -12.33 12.26 29.73
CA GLU A 293 -12.62 11.00 30.40
C GLU A 293 -14.11 10.87 30.72
N GLY A 294 -14.65 9.67 30.56
CA GLY A 294 -16.06 9.42 30.81
C GLY A 294 -16.40 7.94 30.90
N CYS A 295 -17.69 7.65 30.99
CA CYS A 295 -18.19 6.28 31.05
C CYS A 295 -19.23 6.00 29.96
N ILE A 296 -19.39 4.70 29.68
CA ILE A 296 -20.45 4.19 28.81
C ILE A 296 -21.76 4.15 29.60
N ASP A 297 -22.69 5.05 29.31
CA ASP A 297 -23.98 5.15 30.01
C ASP A 297 -25.07 4.29 29.36
N ARG A 298 -25.04 4.19 28.02
CA ARG A 298 -26.01 3.39 27.26
C ARG A 298 -25.38 2.77 26.03
N ILE A 299 -25.79 1.54 25.73
CA ILE A 299 -25.41 0.81 24.52
C ILE A 299 -26.69 0.38 23.81
N ASP A 300 -26.84 0.71 22.53
CA ASP A 300 -27.91 0.17 21.69
C ASP A 300 -27.45 -0.09 20.25
N ARG A 301 -28.39 -0.44 19.36
CA ARG A 301 -28.09 -0.82 17.96
C ARG A 301 -27.48 0.30 17.13
N THR A 302 -27.65 1.55 17.55
CA THR A 302 -27.18 2.75 16.81
C THR A 302 -25.88 3.33 17.36
N GLY A 303 -25.33 2.77 18.45
CA GLY A 303 -24.07 3.22 19.04
C GLY A 303 -24.03 3.20 20.57
N ILE A 304 -23.12 3.99 21.11
CA ILE A 304 -22.88 4.15 22.55
C ILE A 304 -23.08 5.61 22.96
N ASP A 305 -23.78 5.84 24.07
CA ASP A 305 -23.77 7.13 24.76
C ASP A 305 -22.61 7.18 25.75
N PHE A 306 -21.69 8.10 25.50
CA PHE A 306 -20.57 8.44 26.37
C PHE A 306 -20.95 9.65 27.22
N VAL A 307 -20.73 9.57 28.54
CA VAL A 307 -20.99 10.67 29.47
C VAL A 307 -19.68 11.13 30.08
N ALA A 308 -19.38 12.43 29.95
CA ALA A 308 -18.17 13.02 30.51
C ALA A 308 -18.18 13.00 32.05
N ILE A 309 -17.14 12.42 32.67
CA ILE A 309 -16.96 12.42 34.14
C ILE A 309 -16.17 13.65 34.60
N GLU A 310 -15.33 14.20 33.72
CA GLU A 310 -14.53 15.40 33.92
C GLU A 310 -14.79 16.42 32.81
N ASP A 311 -14.35 17.65 33.02
CA ASP A 311 -14.31 18.63 31.94
C ASP A 311 -13.25 18.24 30.90
N PRO A 312 -13.51 18.45 29.60
CA PRO A 312 -12.54 18.18 28.55
C PRO A 312 -11.24 18.95 28.77
N LYS A 313 -10.12 18.26 28.66
CA LYS A 313 -8.77 18.82 28.72
C LYS A 313 -8.32 19.11 27.29
N PHE A 314 -7.61 20.22 27.12
CA PHE A 314 -6.93 20.54 25.87
C PHE A 314 -5.43 20.55 26.12
N LEU A 315 -4.75 19.51 25.65
CA LEU A 315 -3.32 19.33 25.83
C LEU A 315 -2.59 19.95 24.64
N LEU A 316 -1.53 20.70 24.91
CA LEU A 316 -0.64 21.24 23.90
C LEU A 316 0.54 20.29 23.68
N PRO A 317 1.12 20.21 22.47
CA PRO A 317 2.33 19.44 22.22
C PRO A 317 3.47 19.93 23.11
N GLN A 318 4.06 19.03 23.92
CA GLN A 318 5.09 19.41 24.89
C GLN A 318 6.50 19.43 24.28
N SER A 319 6.75 18.68 23.20
CA SER A 319 8.08 18.48 22.61
C SER A 319 8.31 19.33 21.36
N THR A 320 9.56 19.35 20.90
CA THR A 320 9.92 19.93 19.60
C THR A 320 9.01 19.36 18.51
N GLN A 321 8.36 20.24 17.77
CA GLN A 321 7.51 19.86 16.66
C GLN A 321 8.36 19.65 15.41
N TRP A 322 8.63 18.38 15.10
CA TRP A 322 9.40 18.00 13.92
C TRP A 322 8.52 18.00 12.67
N HIS A 323 8.94 18.78 11.68
CA HIS A 323 8.37 18.81 10.35
C HIS A 323 9.29 18.07 9.37
N ILE A 324 8.71 17.18 8.56
CA ILE A 324 9.44 16.32 7.64
C ILE A 324 9.18 16.72 6.20
N PHE A 325 10.23 17.10 5.49
CA PHE A 325 10.25 17.18 4.04
C PHE A 325 10.91 15.90 3.52
N ALA A 326 10.14 15.05 2.84
CA ALA A 326 10.66 13.79 2.32
C ALA A 326 10.23 13.58 0.86
N ALA A 327 11.19 13.23 0.01
CA ALA A 327 10.95 13.00 -1.41
C ALA A 327 10.53 11.54 -1.65
N PHE A 328 9.26 11.24 -1.35
CA PHE A 328 8.70 9.88 -1.49
C PHE A 328 7.67 9.73 -2.62
N GLY A 329 7.52 10.75 -3.49
CA GLY A 329 6.52 10.76 -4.56
C GLY A 329 6.64 9.57 -5.51
N THR A 330 7.87 9.12 -5.79
CA THR A 330 8.18 8.01 -6.69
C THR A 330 8.30 6.64 -6.00
N LEU A 331 8.15 6.55 -4.67
CA LEU A 331 8.25 5.26 -3.98
C LEU A 331 7.13 4.31 -4.44
N LYS A 332 7.52 3.06 -4.73
CA LYS A 332 6.61 1.99 -5.21
C LYS A 332 6.29 0.98 -4.11
N GLY A 333 5.16 0.28 -4.25
CA GLY A 333 4.78 -0.86 -3.41
C GLY A 333 4.45 -0.49 -1.97
N GLY A 334 3.57 0.49 -1.76
CA GLY A 334 3.11 0.90 -0.43
C GLY A 334 4.17 1.55 0.50
N ARG A 335 5.41 1.74 0.04
CA ARG A 335 6.48 2.31 0.88
C ARG A 335 6.23 3.76 1.31
N ALA A 336 5.49 4.54 0.52
CA ALA A 336 5.06 5.88 0.90
C ALA A 336 4.05 5.83 2.06
N ASP A 337 3.08 4.93 1.98
CA ASP A 337 2.11 4.67 3.06
C ASP A 337 2.84 4.27 4.34
N TRP A 338 3.79 3.35 4.24
CA TRP A 338 4.59 2.91 5.38
C TRP A 338 5.42 4.04 5.99
N LEU A 339 6.04 4.89 5.16
CA LEU A 339 6.74 6.09 5.63
C LEU A 339 5.78 7.00 6.43
N VAL A 340 4.62 7.31 5.88
CA VAL A 340 3.63 8.21 6.51
C VAL A 340 3.04 7.61 7.79
N GLU A 341 2.73 6.31 7.78
CA GLU A 341 2.29 5.55 8.95
C GLU A 341 3.33 5.66 10.07
N LYS A 342 4.60 5.37 9.78
CA LYS A 342 5.66 5.40 10.79
C LYS A 342 6.04 6.80 11.23
N CYS A 343 5.98 7.81 10.36
CA CYS A 343 6.08 9.20 10.78
C CYS A 343 4.95 9.58 11.76
N THR A 344 3.74 9.09 11.52
CA THR A 344 2.60 9.33 12.41
C THR A 344 2.80 8.63 13.76
N GLU A 345 3.20 7.37 13.78
CA GLU A 345 3.48 6.61 15.01
C GLU A 345 4.62 7.20 15.84
N LEU A 346 5.70 7.62 15.18
CA LEU A 346 6.89 8.17 15.85
C LEU A 346 6.68 9.61 16.36
N GLY A 347 5.54 10.23 16.11
CA GLY A 347 5.20 11.55 16.67
C GLY A 347 5.63 12.75 15.83
N ALA A 348 5.83 12.59 14.51
CA ALA A 348 6.01 13.74 13.64
C ALA A 348 4.82 14.70 13.73
N SER A 349 5.09 16.00 13.73
CA SER A 349 4.05 17.03 13.73
C SER A 349 3.42 17.16 12.35
N SER A 350 4.24 17.09 11.30
CA SER A 350 3.77 17.21 9.93
C SER A 350 4.76 16.63 8.92
N VAL A 351 4.22 16.24 7.76
CA VAL A 351 4.97 15.72 6.61
C VAL A 351 4.56 16.51 5.37
N THR A 352 5.54 16.93 4.58
CA THR A 352 5.36 17.53 3.26
C THR A 352 6.05 16.64 2.22
N PRO A 353 5.33 16.13 1.20
CA PRO A 353 5.96 15.48 0.06
C PRO A 353 6.87 16.47 -0.68
N LEU A 354 8.18 16.20 -0.70
CA LEU A 354 9.16 17.04 -1.37
C LEU A 354 9.32 16.64 -2.84
N LEU A 355 9.09 17.58 -3.74
CA LEU A 355 9.28 17.41 -5.18
C LEU A 355 10.71 17.79 -5.56
N THR A 356 11.43 16.83 -6.13
CA THR A 356 12.84 16.95 -6.53
C THR A 356 13.00 16.58 -8.01
N GLU A 357 14.18 16.82 -8.58
CA GLU A 357 14.47 16.44 -9.98
C GLU A 357 14.27 14.93 -10.21
N ARG A 358 14.65 14.10 -9.23
CA ARG A 358 14.55 12.63 -9.27
C ARG A 358 13.25 12.10 -8.65
N SER A 359 12.36 12.97 -8.17
CA SER A 359 11.01 12.65 -7.70
C SER A 359 10.07 13.84 -7.99
N PRO A 360 9.70 14.07 -9.26
CA PRO A 360 9.10 15.33 -9.70
C PRO A 360 7.63 15.51 -9.36
N SER A 361 6.91 14.42 -9.08
CA SER A 361 5.46 14.46 -8.88
C SER A 361 4.97 13.42 -7.89
N ILE A 362 3.81 13.70 -7.30
CA ILE A 362 2.99 12.76 -6.54
C ILE A 362 1.54 12.95 -6.98
N SER A 363 0.83 11.87 -7.28
CA SER A 363 -0.55 11.93 -7.76
C SER A 363 -1.52 12.35 -6.65
N GLU A 364 -2.57 13.12 -6.96
CA GLU A 364 -3.60 13.53 -5.99
C GLU A 364 -4.28 12.34 -5.30
N ASN A 365 -4.60 11.27 -6.04
CA ASN A 365 -5.17 10.05 -5.46
C ASN A 365 -4.29 9.42 -4.37
N ARG A 366 -2.97 9.61 -4.47
CA ARG A 366 -2.02 9.15 -3.46
C ARG A 366 -2.07 10.04 -2.22
N VAL A 367 -2.27 11.35 -2.36
CA VAL A 367 -2.42 12.27 -1.22
C VAL A 367 -3.62 11.87 -0.37
N ASP A 368 -4.80 11.70 -0.98
CA ASP A 368 -6.02 11.25 -0.28
C ASP A 368 -5.86 9.89 0.41
N ARG A 369 -5.04 9.01 -0.16
CA ARG A 369 -4.69 7.72 0.46
C ARG A 369 -3.80 7.92 1.68
N LEU A 370 -2.79 8.77 1.59
CA LEU A 370 -1.89 9.08 2.69
C LEU A 370 -2.63 9.76 3.85
N GLU A 371 -3.60 10.64 3.60
CA GLU A 371 -4.45 11.23 4.65
C GLU A 371 -5.22 10.16 5.44
N ARG A 372 -5.76 9.15 4.75
CA ARG A 372 -6.42 8.00 5.41
C ARG A 372 -5.43 7.17 6.22
N VAL A 373 -4.20 6.99 5.73
CA VAL A 373 -3.12 6.32 6.46
C VAL A 373 -2.77 7.09 7.74
N VAL A 374 -2.66 8.42 7.67
CA VAL A 374 -2.43 9.27 8.85
C VAL A 374 -3.53 9.07 9.89
N LEU A 375 -4.80 9.16 9.49
CA LEU A 375 -5.93 9.00 10.40
C LEU A 375 -5.93 7.61 11.05
N ALA A 376 -5.71 6.55 10.27
CA ALA A 376 -5.65 5.18 10.78
C ALA A 376 -4.49 4.98 11.76
N ALA A 377 -3.30 5.48 11.43
CA ALA A 377 -2.12 5.40 12.28
C ALA A 377 -2.30 6.20 13.57
N ALA A 378 -2.87 7.41 13.49
CA ALA A 378 -3.13 8.26 14.65
C ALA A 378 -4.09 7.60 15.65
N LYS A 379 -5.14 6.93 15.15
CA LYS A 379 -6.04 6.12 15.96
C LYS A 379 -5.33 4.95 16.63
N GLN A 380 -4.50 4.23 15.87
CA GLN A 380 -3.81 3.04 16.35
C GLN A 380 -2.78 3.38 17.44
N CYS A 381 -1.99 4.44 17.25
CA CYS A 381 -0.99 4.88 18.23
C CYS A 381 -1.57 5.78 19.33
N GLN A 382 -2.88 6.08 19.28
CA GLN A 382 -3.60 6.86 20.28
C GLN A 382 -3.00 8.25 20.55
N ARG A 383 -2.36 8.86 19.54
CA ARG A 383 -1.77 10.20 19.65
C ARG A 383 -2.87 11.26 19.73
N LEU A 384 -2.67 12.27 20.59
CA LEU A 384 -3.67 13.31 20.84
C LEU A 384 -3.76 14.37 19.72
N HIS A 385 -2.66 14.60 19.01
CA HIS A 385 -2.59 15.53 17.90
C HIS A 385 -2.30 14.78 16.62
N GLU A 386 -3.17 14.80 15.64
CA GLU A 386 -2.94 14.21 14.32
C GLU A 386 -1.71 14.83 13.64
N MET A 387 -1.02 14.02 12.83
CA MET A 387 0.04 14.54 11.97
C MET A 387 -0.59 15.28 10.79
N ILE A 388 -0.08 16.47 10.45
CA ILE A 388 -0.60 17.20 9.30
C ILE A 388 0.14 16.75 8.04
N LEU A 389 -0.58 16.28 7.02
CA LEU A 389 -0.03 16.06 5.69
C LEU A 389 -0.22 17.33 4.85
N ASN A 390 0.88 17.99 4.50
CA ASN A 390 0.85 19.21 3.70
C ASN A 390 0.83 18.90 2.19
N PRO A 391 0.37 19.85 1.36
CA PRO A 391 0.47 19.74 -0.10
C PRO A 391 1.92 19.56 -0.58
N PRO A 392 2.15 18.87 -1.71
CA PRO A 392 3.49 18.68 -2.26
C PRO A 392 4.20 20.01 -2.55
N MET A 393 5.49 20.09 -2.24
CA MET A 393 6.27 21.33 -2.29
C MET A 393 7.58 21.13 -3.05
N LYS A 394 8.05 22.12 -3.81
CA LYS A 394 9.36 22.07 -4.48
C LYS A 394 10.48 22.54 -3.54
N ILE A 395 11.72 22.13 -3.81
CA ILE A 395 12.88 22.54 -3.01
C ILE A 395 13.03 24.07 -2.89
N LYS A 396 12.71 24.84 -3.94
CA LYS A 396 12.78 26.31 -3.89
C LYS A 396 11.86 26.92 -2.83
N ASP A 397 10.68 26.31 -2.65
CA ASP A 397 9.66 26.80 -1.72
C ASP A 397 9.94 26.35 -0.28
N LEU A 398 10.80 25.34 -0.09
CA LEU A 398 11.32 24.90 1.21
C LEU A 398 12.34 25.88 1.80
N ILE A 399 13.13 26.58 0.97
CA ILE A 399 14.25 27.42 1.40
C ILE A 399 13.88 28.47 2.47
N PRO A 400 12.76 29.22 2.36
CA PRO A 400 12.35 30.16 3.39
C PRO A 400 12.13 29.51 4.77
N SER A 401 11.62 28.28 4.81
CA SER A 401 11.43 27.54 6.07
C SER A 401 12.76 27.13 6.69
N VAL A 402 13.74 26.74 5.86
CA VAL A 402 15.09 26.39 6.33
C VAL A 402 15.79 27.60 6.92
N LEU A 403 15.73 28.76 6.25
CA LEU A 403 16.36 30.01 6.72
C LEU A 403 15.82 30.48 8.07
N GLN A 404 14.55 30.22 8.37
CA GLN A 404 13.92 30.64 9.63
C GLN A 404 14.10 29.61 10.75
N SER A 405 14.53 28.38 10.42
CA SER A 405 14.68 27.32 11.41
C SER A 405 16.10 27.27 11.95
N LYS A 406 16.23 27.24 13.27
CA LYS A 406 17.52 26.99 13.93
C LYS A 406 17.90 25.51 13.96
N LEU A 407 16.91 24.62 13.90
CA LEU A 407 17.10 23.17 13.80
C LEU A 407 16.63 22.73 12.41
N SER A 408 17.58 22.44 11.53
CA SER A 408 17.31 21.94 10.19
C SER A 408 18.36 20.94 9.80
N PHE A 409 17.93 19.70 9.53
CA PHE A 409 18.83 18.58 9.25
C PHE A 409 18.50 17.96 7.90
N VAL A 410 19.51 17.84 7.05
CA VAL A 410 19.41 17.14 5.76
C VAL A 410 20.21 15.84 5.81
N ALA A 411 19.54 14.72 5.51
CA ALA A 411 20.18 13.42 5.48
C ALA A 411 21.08 13.31 4.24
N VAL A 412 22.38 13.09 4.45
CA VAL A 412 23.37 12.97 3.39
C VAL A 412 24.31 11.81 3.73
N ALA A 413 24.64 10.99 2.74
CA ALA A 413 25.62 9.93 2.91
C ALA A 413 26.98 10.52 3.35
N GLU A 414 27.68 9.83 4.25
CA GLU A 414 29.03 10.20 4.72
C GLU A 414 29.16 11.56 5.42
N ALA A 415 28.04 12.21 5.76
CA ALA A 415 28.05 13.42 6.56
C ALA A 415 28.30 13.14 8.05
N THR A 416 28.51 14.21 8.82
CA THR A 416 28.70 14.16 10.28
C THR A 416 27.59 13.34 10.94
N PRO A 417 27.90 12.37 11.82
CA PRO A 417 26.88 11.59 12.51
C PRO A 417 25.87 12.48 13.21
N LEU A 418 24.57 12.17 13.08
CA LEU A 418 23.48 13.00 13.64
C LEU A 418 23.72 13.33 15.12
N VAL A 419 24.04 12.34 15.94
CA VAL A 419 24.24 12.52 17.39
C VAL A 419 25.34 13.54 17.71
N SER A 420 26.40 13.59 16.90
CA SER A 420 27.47 14.58 17.03
C SER A 420 26.97 15.99 16.70
N ALA A 421 26.17 16.13 15.64
CA ALA A 421 25.56 17.42 15.29
C ALA A 421 24.57 17.92 16.37
N LEU A 422 23.85 16.99 17.01
CA LEU A 422 22.92 17.31 18.11
C LEU A 422 23.60 17.79 19.38
N THR A 423 24.85 17.36 19.63
CA THR A 423 25.61 17.78 20.81
C THR A 423 25.88 19.30 20.83
N LEU A 424 25.92 19.92 19.65
CA LEU A 424 26.10 21.37 19.47
C LEU A 424 24.76 22.12 19.37
N SER A 425 23.66 21.39 19.27
CA SER A 425 22.32 21.95 19.05
C SER A 425 21.64 22.29 20.37
N ARG A 426 20.80 23.33 20.36
CA ARG A 426 19.96 23.69 21.51
C ARG A 426 18.51 23.25 21.28
N PRO A 427 17.74 22.96 22.34
CA PRO A 427 16.34 22.64 22.20
C PRO A 427 15.58 23.84 21.62
N GLU A 428 14.71 23.60 20.65
CA GLU A 428 13.83 24.60 20.06
C GLU A 428 12.41 24.04 19.97
N SER A 429 11.42 24.91 19.81
CA SER A 429 10.02 24.51 19.69
C SER A 429 9.70 23.81 18.38
N ARG A 430 10.50 24.03 17.33
CA ARG A 430 10.31 23.49 15.98
C ARG A 430 11.64 23.03 15.39
N GLY A 431 11.58 22.00 14.56
CA GLY A 431 12.74 21.50 13.82
C GLY A 431 12.34 20.89 12.48
N LEU A 432 13.28 20.91 11.54
CA LEU A 432 13.08 20.43 10.18
C LEU A 432 13.94 19.21 9.89
N ILE A 433 13.34 18.24 9.23
CA ILE A 433 13.97 17.03 8.70
C ILE A 433 13.83 17.05 7.18
N ILE A 434 14.92 16.85 6.45
CA ILE A 434 14.94 16.88 4.99
C ILE A 434 15.57 15.59 4.47
N VAL A 435 14.81 14.81 3.69
CA VAL A 435 15.24 13.51 3.15
C VAL A 435 14.99 13.46 1.63
N GLY A 436 16.04 13.08 0.88
CA GLY A 436 16.02 13.01 -0.58
C GLY A 436 15.35 11.75 -1.15
N PRO A 437 15.23 11.67 -2.48
CA PRO A 437 14.60 10.55 -3.17
C PRO A 437 15.53 9.32 -3.25
N GLU A 438 15.06 8.20 -3.83
CA GLU A 438 15.88 6.98 -4.01
C GLU A 438 17.20 7.23 -4.77
N GLY A 439 17.17 8.17 -5.70
CA GLY A 439 18.32 8.60 -6.47
C GLY A 439 19.19 9.65 -5.78
N ASP A 440 18.92 10.01 -4.52
CA ASP A 440 19.54 11.12 -3.78
C ASP A 440 19.30 12.51 -4.40
N PHE A 441 19.63 13.59 -3.69
CA PHE A 441 19.61 14.95 -4.21
C PHE A 441 20.64 15.13 -5.33
N THR A 442 20.37 16.06 -6.24
CA THR A 442 21.42 16.61 -7.09
C THR A 442 22.33 17.54 -6.28
N GLU A 443 23.56 17.78 -6.76
CA GLU A 443 24.47 18.73 -6.10
C GLU A 443 23.86 20.12 -5.98
N LYS A 444 23.14 20.58 -7.01
CA LYS A 444 22.45 21.88 -7.00
C LYS A 444 21.39 21.95 -5.91
N GLU A 445 20.58 20.90 -5.78
CA GLU A 445 19.54 20.80 -4.76
C GLU A 445 20.12 20.78 -3.35
N LEU A 446 21.16 19.95 -3.14
CA LEU A 446 21.82 19.86 -1.85
C LEU A 446 22.48 21.19 -1.47
N ASN A 447 23.17 21.85 -2.40
CA ASN A 447 23.80 23.14 -2.16
C ASN A 447 22.78 24.20 -1.75
N MET A 448 21.64 24.31 -2.47
CA MET A 448 20.57 25.24 -2.09
C MET A 448 20.06 25.01 -0.66
N ILE A 449 19.87 23.75 -0.26
CA ILE A 449 19.40 23.38 1.08
C ILE A 449 20.46 23.74 2.15
N THR A 450 21.74 23.46 1.88
CA THR A 450 22.82 23.75 2.83
C THR A 450 23.18 25.22 2.94
N GLU A 451 23.17 25.97 1.83
CA GLU A 451 23.39 27.42 1.80
C GLU A 451 22.29 28.17 2.56
N ALA A 452 21.08 27.60 2.60
CA ALA A 452 19.98 28.11 3.41
C ALA A 452 20.15 27.85 4.92
N GLY A 453 21.15 27.07 5.34
CA GLY A 453 21.46 26.81 6.74
C GLY A 453 21.11 25.40 7.25
N ALA A 454 20.69 24.46 6.38
CA ALA A 454 20.49 23.08 6.81
C ALA A 454 21.82 22.38 7.12
N THR A 455 21.87 21.70 8.26
CA THR A 455 23.02 20.90 8.70
C THR A 455 22.98 19.52 8.05
N LYS A 456 24.04 19.14 7.32
CA LYS A 456 24.18 17.79 6.77
C LYS A 456 24.45 16.78 7.88
N VAL A 457 23.69 15.69 7.89
CA VAL A 457 23.84 14.63 8.90
C VAL A 457 23.85 13.23 8.28
N GLY A 458 24.70 12.37 8.81
CA GLY A 458 24.81 10.96 8.47
C GLY A 458 24.08 10.07 9.47
N LEU A 459 23.53 8.96 8.99
CA LEU A 459 22.74 7.99 9.75
C LEU A 459 23.45 6.63 9.90
N GLY A 460 24.79 6.68 9.96
CA GLY A 460 25.65 5.50 10.02
C GLY A 460 26.28 5.13 8.67
N PRO A 461 27.02 4.00 8.62
CA PRO A 461 27.84 3.62 7.47
C PRO A 461 27.07 2.96 6.33
N HIS A 462 25.79 2.64 6.51
CA HIS A 462 25.01 1.90 5.53
C HIS A 462 24.09 2.81 4.73
N ARG A 463 23.90 2.47 3.45
CA ARG A 463 22.93 3.16 2.60
C ARG A 463 21.51 2.77 3.00
N LEU A 464 20.79 3.72 3.60
CA LEU A 464 19.40 3.56 3.97
C LEU A 464 18.48 3.92 2.81
N ARG A 465 17.31 3.26 2.73
CA ARG A 465 16.23 3.68 1.83
C ARG A 465 15.56 4.95 2.37
N VAL A 466 14.78 5.64 1.52
CA VAL A 466 14.11 6.91 1.87
C VAL A 466 13.28 6.74 3.14
N GLU A 467 12.38 5.76 3.18
CA GLU A 467 11.54 5.46 4.33
C GLU A 467 12.36 5.14 5.59
N THR A 468 13.42 4.35 5.44
CA THR A 468 14.31 3.95 6.53
C THR A 468 15.08 5.13 7.11
N ALA A 469 15.63 5.99 6.24
CA ALA A 469 16.34 7.19 6.63
C ALA A 469 15.42 8.17 7.36
N THR A 470 14.21 8.39 6.85
CA THR A 470 13.22 9.26 7.48
C THR A 470 12.88 8.80 8.90
N MET A 471 12.55 7.51 9.10
CA MET A 471 12.22 7.03 10.45
C MET A 471 13.42 7.04 11.39
N ALA A 472 14.61 6.64 10.92
CA ALA A 472 15.81 6.61 11.75
C ALA A 472 16.16 8.03 12.25
N LEU A 473 16.09 9.02 11.36
CA LEU A 473 16.32 10.41 11.68
C LEU A 473 15.25 10.94 12.64
N LEU A 474 13.97 10.70 12.35
CA LEU A 474 12.86 11.12 13.21
C LEU A 474 12.93 10.49 14.60
N ALA A 475 13.10 9.17 14.70
CA ALA A 475 13.16 8.47 15.97
C ALA A 475 14.31 8.98 16.85
N THR A 476 15.47 9.23 16.24
CA THR A 476 16.64 9.77 16.97
C THR A 476 16.35 11.19 17.47
N LEU A 477 15.74 12.04 16.63
CA LEU A 477 15.41 13.42 16.98
C LEU A 477 14.30 13.51 18.04
N MET A 478 13.31 12.62 17.99
CA MET A 478 12.26 12.52 19.00
C MET A 478 12.84 12.12 20.36
N LEU A 479 13.69 11.09 20.40
CA LEU A 479 14.37 10.67 21.64
C LEU A 479 15.31 11.75 22.18
N TRP A 480 16.00 12.47 21.29
CA TRP A 480 16.82 13.61 21.70
C TRP A 480 15.95 14.72 22.31
N SER A 481 14.88 15.14 21.63
CA SER A 481 13.96 16.17 22.14
C SER A 481 13.36 15.79 23.49
N ASP A 482 12.96 14.53 23.67
CA ASP A 482 12.44 13.99 24.94
C ASP A 482 13.48 14.09 26.06
N SER A 483 14.74 13.71 25.79
CA SER A 483 15.83 13.82 26.76
C SER A 483 16.12 15.26 27.23
N GLN A 484 15.77 16.26 26.42
CA GLN A 484 15.95 17.67 26.77
C GLN A 484 14.82 18.20 27.69
N GLN A 485 13.63 17.59 27.65
CA GLN A 485 12.52 17.99 28.52
C GLN A 485 12.76 17.62 29.97
N THR A 486 13.40 16.47 30.22
CA THR A 486 13.78 16.02 31.56
C THR A 486 14.85 16.89 32.23
N ILE A 487 15.54 17.75 31.47
CA ILE A 487 16.59 18.65 31.99
C ILE A 487 16.01 20.01 32.41
N ASN A 488 14.85 20.39 31.87
CA ASN A 488 14.21 21.70 32.10
C ASN A 488 13.04 21.67 33.10
N ASN A 489 12.69 20.50 33.62
CA ASN A 489 11.82 20.30 34.78
C ASN A 489 12.68 19.88 35.98
#